data_AF-A0A1X7SF83-F1
#
_entry.id   AF-A0A1X7SF83-F1
#
_cell.length_a   1.000
_cell.length_b   1.000
_cell.length_c   1.000
_cell.angle_alpha   90.00
_cell.angle_beta   90.00
_cell.angle_gamma   90.00
#
_symmetry.space_group_name_H-M   'P 1'
#
loop_
_entity.id
_entity.type
_entity.pdbx_description
1 polymer ?
#
loop_
_entity_poly.entity_id
_entity_poly.type
_entity_poly.pdbx_seq_one_letter_code
_entity_poly.pdbx_strand_id
1 'polypeptide(L)'
;MNDVRDMDTGSGLTLQERESMLNVDQKRIFDHVKAHLLRQIEYEKKSKQEKEQSESVKPLHMFISGVGGTGKSFLIEAIKALVKSLWSTLTKQTCAVCAPTGLAAYNVGGVTAHRLFQLPIEHDGQCASYWSIPKASHKPQSHLHTHENE
;
A
#
# COMPACT_ATOMS: atom_id res chain seq x y z
N MET A 1 11.26 8.24 -9.60
CA MET A 1 10.07 8.02 -8.75
C MET A 1 8.76 8.04 -9.57
N ASN A 2 8.78 7.56 -10.82
CA ASN A 2 7.61 7.62 -11.73
C ASN A 2 6.69 6.37 -11.62
N ASP A 3 7.10 5.38 -10.82
CA ASP A 3 6.46 4.06 -10.71
C ASP A 3 5.39 3.97 -9.60
N VAL A 4 5.20 5.03 -8.81
CA VAL A 4 4.14 5.11 -7.78
C VAL A 4 2.83 5.57 -8.44
N ARG A 5 2.42 4.90 -9.51
CA ARG A 5 1.04 5.03 -10.00
C ARG A 5 0.19 4.11 -9.13
N ASP A 6 -0.86 4.67 -8.55
CA ASP A 6 -1.83 3.93 -7.74
C ASP A 6 -2.36 2.76 -8.61
N MET A 7 -1.92 1.53 -8.31
CA MET A 7 -2.40 0.34 -8.98
C MET A 7 -3.78 0.07 -8.42
N ASP A 8 -4.78 0.71 -9.04
CA ASP A 8 -6.18 0.59 -8.65
C ASP A 8 -6.65 -0.84 -8.93
N THR A 9 -6.56 -1.65 -7.90
CA THR A 9 -6.84 -3.09 -7.93
C THR A 9 -8.09 -3.44 -7.12
N GLY A 10 -8.80 -2.44 -6.57
CA GLY A 10 -9.60 -2.65 -5.37
C GLY A 10 -11.09 -2.32 -5.48
N SER A 11 -11.89 -3.37 -5.48
CA SER A 11 -13.23 -3.56 -4.86
C SER A 11 -14.37 -2.55 -5.07
N GLY A 12 -14.14 -1.36 -5.64
CA GLY A 12 -15.16 -0.32 -5.81
C GLY A 12 -15.64 0.35 -4.50
N LEU A 13 -15.10 -0.04 -3.34
CA LEU A 13 -15.54 0.46 -2.03
C LEU A 13 -15.01 1.86 -1.71
N THR A 14 -15.91 2.71 -1.24
CA THR A 14 -15.62 4.05 -0.70
C THR A 14 -14.88 3.99 0.65
N LEU A 15 -14.31 5.12 1.08
CA LEU A 15 -13.67 5.23 2.40
C LEU A 15 -14.67 4.96 3.54
N GLN A 16 -15.91 5.44 3.41
CA GLN A 16 -16.95 5.28 4.43
C GLN A 16 -17.36 3.82 4.59
N GLU A 17 -17.53 3.10 3.48
CA GLU A 17 -17.82 1.66 3.49
C GLU A 17 -16.64 0.87 4.08
N ARG A 18 -15.40 1.24 3.75
CA ARG A 18 -14.23 0.60 4.36
C ARG A 18 -14.18 0.82 5.87
N GLU A 19 -14.44 2.04 6.33
CA GLU A 19 -14.45 2.39 7.76
C GLU A 19 -15.55 1.66 8.54
N SER A 20 -16.74 1.46 7.95
CA SER A 20 -17.84 0.75 8.59
C SER A 20 -17.63 -0.76 8.70
N MET A 21 -16.79 -1.34 7.83
CA MET A 21 -16.46 -2.76 7.81
C MET A 21 -15.29 -3.14 8.75
N LEU A 22 -14.62 -2.17 9.38
CA LEU A 22 -13.52 -2.46 10.30
C LEU A 22 -14.04 -3.07 11.61
N ASN A 23 -13.35 -4.11 12.09
CA ASN A 23 -13.56 -4.59 13.45
C ASN A 23 -12.99 -3.59 14.48
N VAL A 24 -13.27 -3.81 15.78
CA VAL A 24 -12.90 -2.90 16.86
C VAL A 24 -11.40 -2.61 16.92
N ASP A 25 -10.55 -3.64 16.76
CA ASP A 25 -9.09 -3.47 16.83
C ASP A 25 -8.54 -2.73 15.61
N GLN A 26 -9.02 -3.07 14.42
CA GLN A 26 -8.68 -2.39 13.18
C GLN A 26 -9.13 -0.92 13.23
N LYS A 27 -10.33 -0.64 13.75
CA LYS A 27 -10.88 0.70 13.91
C LYS A 27 -10.03 1.55 14.85
N ARG A 28 -9.57 0.98 15.97
CA ARG A 28 -8.67 1.66 16.90
C ARG A 28 -7.37 2.10 16.22
N ILE A 29 -6.78 1.23 15.40
CA ILE A 29 -5.58 1.57 14.62
C ILE A 29 -5.89 2.65 13.59
N PHE A 30 -6.98 2.47 12.84
CA PHE A 30 -7.41 3.41 11.81
C PHE A 30 -7.65 4.82 12.38
N ASP A 31 -8.32 4.92 13.53
CA ASP A 31 -8.61 6.20 14.19
C ASP A 31 -7.35 6.87 14.72
N HIS A 32 -6.38 6.08 15.22
CA HIS A 32 -5.09 6.61 15.62
C HIS A 32 -4.33 7.23 14.43
N VAL A 33 -4.32 6.53 13.29
CA VAL A 33 -3.73 7.04 12.04
C VAL A 33 -4.48 8.29 11.57
N LYS A 34 -5.82 8.26 11.54
CA LYS A 34 -6.68 9.40 11.13
C LYS A 34 -6.42 10.65 11.95
N ALA A 35 -6.41 10.52 13.28
CA ALA A 35 -6.11 11.63 14.17
C ALA A 35 -4.70 12.19 13.95
N HIS A 36 -3.72 11.33 13.66
CA HIS A 36 -2.37 11.77 13.36
C HIS A 36 -2.28 12.54 12.02
N LEU A 37 -2.90 12.01 10.96
CA LEU A 37 -2.92 12.65 9.65
C LEU A 37 -3.60 14.02 9.69
N LEU A 38 -4.71 14.15 10.43
CA LEU A 38 -5.40 15.43 10.61
C LEU A 38 -4.49 16.46 11.29
N ARG A 39 -3.79 16.06 12.36
CA ARG A 39 -2.82 16.94 13.05
C ARG A 39 -1.68 17.38 12.12
N GLN A 40 -1.16 16.48 11.28
CA GLN A 40 -0.14 16.82 10.30
C GLN A 40 -0.66 17.85 9.28
N ILE A 41 -1.86 17.65 8.76
CA ILE A 41 -2.49 18.57 7.80
C ILE A 41 -2.74 19.94 8.43
N GLU A 42 -3.22 19.98 9.67
CA GLU A 42 -3.39 21.23 10.43
C GLU A 42 -2.06 21.96 10.62
N TYR A 43 -1.01 21.23 10.99
CA TYR A 43 0.33 21.80 11.09
C TYR A 43 0.81 22.35 9.74
N GLU A 44 0.58 21.64 8.63
CA GLU A 44 1.01 22.11 7.31
C GLU A 44 0.29 23.40 6.85
N LYS A 45 -0.97 23.56 7.25
CA LYS A 45 -1.77 24.76 6.95
C LYS A 45 -1.35 26.00 7.76
N LYS A 46 -0.62 25.83 8.87
CA LYS A 46 -0.13 26.96 9.68
C LYS A 46 0.79 27.87 8.87
N SER A 47 0.73 29.17 9.17
CA SER A 47 1.66 30.17 8.67
C SER A 47 3.09 29.91 9.20
N LYS A 48 4.10 30.52 8.57
CA LYS A 48 5.50 30.39 9.01
C LYS A 48 5.69 30.81 10.48
N GLN A 49 5.07 31.92 10.88
CA GLN A 49 5.16 32.44 12.25
C GLN A 49 4.53 31.49 13.27
N GLU A 50 3.39 30.88 12.95
CA GLU A 50 2.74 29.89 13.83
C GLU A 50 3.55 28.59 13.93
N LYS A 51 4.23 28.18 12.85
CA LYS A 51 5.12 27.00 12.84
C LYS A 51 6.35 27.22 13.73
N GLU A 52 6.93 28.42 13.75
CA GLU A 52 8.07 28.75 14.62
C GLU A 52 7.71 28.70 16.12
N GLN A 53 6.44 28.94 16.47
CA GLN A 53 5.94 28.90 17.84
C GLN A 53 5.34 27.54 18.23
N SER A 54 5.28 26.58 17.31
CA SER A 54 4.69 25.26 17.52
C SER A 54 5.75 24.17 17.46
N GLU A 55 5.57 23.10 18.23
CA GLU A 55 6.35 21.87 18.01
C GLU A 55 5.94 21.24 16.66
N SER A 56 6.92 20.76 15.90
CA SER A 56 6.67 20.06 14.65
C SER A 56 6.02 18.70 14.90
N VAL A 57 5.12 18.29 13.99
CA VAL A 57 4.49 16.98 14.09
C VAL A 57 5.48 15.91 13.64
N LYS A 58 5.99 15.13 14.59
CA LYS A 58 6.90 14.01 14.29
C LYS A 58 6.20 12.96 13.43
N PRO A 59 6.90 12.30 12.48
CA PRO A 59 6.35 11.20 11.70
C PRO A 59 5.80 10.08 12.58
N LEU A 60 4.66 9.50 12.18
CA LEU A 60 4.09 8.33 12.84
C LEU A 60 4.80 7.06 12.37
N HIS A 61 5.50 6.39 13.29
CA HIS A 61 6.06 5.06 13.07
C HIS A 61 5.25 4.05 13.88
N MET A 62 4.61 3.09 13.19
CA MET A 62 3.81 2.04 13.82
C MET A 62 4.22 0.67 13.31
N PHE A 63 4.26 -0.31 14.22
CA PHE A 63 4.33 -1.72 13.90
C PHE A 63 3.00 -2.38 14.28
N ILE A 64 2.30 -2.92 13.30
CA ILE A 64 1.01 -3.59 13.49
C ILE A 64 1.20 -5.06 13.13
N SER A 65 1.08 -5.93 14.12
CA SER A 65 1.16 -7.38 13.95
C SER A 65 -0.21 -8.03 14.05
N GLY A 66 -0.29 -9.28 13.63
CA GLY A 66 -1.49 -10.10 13.76
C GLY A 66 -1.35 -11.40 12.99
N VAL A 67 -2.03 -12.45 13.42
CA VAL A 67 -2.00 -13.76 12.78
C VAL A 67 -2.55 -13.73 11.34
N GLY A 68 -2.31 -14.78 10.56
CA GLY A 68 -2.89 -14.91 9.22
C GLY A 68 -4.41 -14.79 9.25
N GLY A 69 -5.01 -14.14 8.24
CA GLY A 69 -6.47 -14.02 8.13
C GLY A 69 -7.13 -12.89 8.93
N THR A 70 -6.39 -12.10 9.73
CA THR A 70 -6.98 -11.00 10.52
C THR A 70 -7.36 -9.74 9.74
N GLY A 71 -7.37 -9.79 8.40
CA GLY A 71 -7.74 -8.64 7.57
C GLY A 71 -6.72 -7.49 7.52
N LYS A 72 -5.43 -7.75 7.77
CA LYS A 72 -4.38 -6.71 7.69
C LYS A 72 -4.32 -6.01 6.32
N SER A 73 -4.46 -6.76 5.22
CA SER A 73 -4.50 -6.17 3.87
C SER A 73 -5.70 -5.25 3.70
N PHE A 74 -6.87 -5.61 4.25
CA PHE A 74 -8.06 -4.76 4.24
C PHE A 74 -7.83 -3.46 5.02
N LEU A 75 -7.19 -3.54 6.19
CA LEU A 75 -6.81 -2.36 6.97
C LEU A 75 -5.81 -1.46 6.20
N ILE A 76 -4.85 -2.04 5.48
CA ILE A 76 -3.92 -1.29 4.63
C ILE A 76 -4.69 -0.53 3.54
N GLU A 77 -5.66 -1.16 2.88
CA GLU A 77 -6.48 -0.49 1.85
C GLU A 77 -7.35 0.63 2.45
N ALA A 78 -7.93 0.43 3.64
CA ALA A 78 -8.70 1.47 4.33
C ALA A 78 -7.80 2.68 4.66
N ILE A 79 -6.60 2.45 5.18
CA ILE A 79 -5.62 3.51 5.46
C ILE A 79 -5.18 4.20 4.15
N LYS A 80 -4.96 3.45 3.06
CA LYS A 80 -4.63 4.02 1.74
C LYS A 80 -5.73 4.97 1.26
N ALA A 81 -6.99 4.55 1.36
CA ALA A 81 -8.15 5.36 1.00
C ALA A 81 -8.26 6.62 1.87
N LEU A 82 -7.98 6.51 3.17
CA LEU A 82 -7.95 7.65 4.09
C LEU A 82 -6.88 8.67 3.71
N VAL A 83 -5.64 8.22 3.48
CA VAL A 83 -4.53 9.09 3.07
C VAL A 83 -4.88 9.81 1.77
N LYS A 84 -5.39 9.09 0.78
CA LYS A 84 -5.82 9.67 -0.51
C LYS A 84 -6.91 10.73 -0.31
N SER A 85 -7.93 10.42 0.50
CA SER A 85 -9.03 11.36 0.80
C SER A 85 -8.55 12.64 1.47
N LEU A 86 -7.66 12.55 2.46
CA LEU A 86 -7.22 13.71 3.22
C LEU A 86 -6.16 14.55 2.49
N TRP A 87 -5.19 13.91 1.84
CA TRP A 87 -4.03 14.60 1.27
C TRP A 87 -4.19 15.04 -0.18
N SER A 88 -5.19 14.53 -0.90
CA SER A 88 -5.48 14.94 -2.29
C SER A 88 -5.74 16.45 -2.43
N THR A 89 -6.15 17.12 -1.35
CA THR A 89 -6.38 18.57 -1.33
C THR A 89 -5.09 19.38 -1.12
N LEU A 90 -4.04 18.78 -0.56
CA LEU A 90 -2.76 19.45 -0.25
C LEU A 90 -1.68 19.18 -1.29
N THR A 91 -1.61 17.95 -1.82
CA THR A 91 -0.54 17.58 -2.74
C THR A 91 -1.04 16.62 -3.82
N LYS A 92 -0.35 16.61 -4.96
CA LYS A 92 -0.56 15.61 -6.02
C LYS A 92 0.11 14.26 -5.69
N GLN A 93 0.93 14.19 -4.65
CA GLN A 93 1.72 13.00 -4.33
C GLN A 93 0.92 12.04 -3.47
N THR A 94 0.89 10.79 -3.90
CA THR A 94 0.03 9.74 -3.36
C THR A 94 0.80 8.77 -2.48
N CYS A 95 0.07 8.13 -1.57
CA CYS A 95 0.56 7.12 -0.63
C CYS A 95 1.39 6.04 -1.36
N ALA A 96 2.64 5.85 -0.95
CA ALA A 96 3.46 4.74 -1.41
C ALA A 96 3.19 3.51 -0.54
N VAL A 97 2.76 2.42 -1.16
CA VAL A 97 2.54 1.13 -0.51
C VAL A 97 3.56 0.14 -1.06
N CYS A 98 4.26 -0.55 -0.15
CA CYS A 98 5.18 -1.59 -0.56
C CYS A 98 5.11 -2.84 0.32
N ALA A 99 5.56 -3.95 -0.24
CA ALA A 99 5.70 -5.23 0.46
C ALA A 99 7.01 -5.94 0.08
N PRO A 100 7.43 -6.98 0.84
CA PRO A 100 8.68 -7.68 0.56
C PRO A 100 8.66 -8.49 -0.75
N THR A 101 7.50 -9.09 -1.10
CA THR A 101 7.36 -9.96 -2.28
C THR A 101 6.37 -9.37 -3.29
N GLY A 102 6.50 -9.78 -4.56
CA GLY A 102 5.66 -9.29 -5.65
C GLY A 102 4.18 -9.58 -5.44
N LEU A 103 3.83 -10.80 -5.01
CA LEU A 103 2.44 -11.20 -4.76
C LEU A 103 1.82 -10.43 -3.58
N ALA A 104 2.57 -10.24 -2.50
CA ALA A 104 2.10 -9.45 -1.37
C ALA A 104 1.89 -7.98 -1.74
N ALA A 105 2.80 -7.40 -2.55
CA ALA A 105 2.67 -6.04 -3.03
C ALA A 105 1.45 -5.88 -3.95
N TYR A 106 1.23 -6.84 -4.86
CA TYR A 106 0.08 -6.87 -5.74
C TYR A 106 -1.24 -6.88 -4.96
N ASN A 107 -1.34 -7.70 -3.91
CA ASN A 107 -2.54 -7.82 -3.08
C ASN A 107 -2.95 -6.55 -2.33
N VAL A 108 -2.08 -5.56 -2.21
CA VAL A 108 -2.39 -4.26 -1.58
C VAL A 108 -2.28 -3.10 -2.57
N GLY A 109 -2.20 -3.38 -3.87
CA GLY A 109 -2.06 -2.39 -4.93
C GLY A 109 -0.76 -1.57 -4.82
N GLY A 110 0.32 -2.19 -4.36
CA GLY A 110 1.64 -1.60 -4.17
C GLY A 110 2.73 -2.20 -5.06
N VAL A 111 3.98 -1.85 -4.76
CA VAL A 111 5.19 -2.39 -5.43
C VAL A 111 6.12 -3.06 -4.42
N THR A 112 7.12 -3.82 -4.86
CA THR A 112 8.11 -4.35 -3.92
C THR A 112 8.96 -3.23 -3.33
N ALA A 113 9.46 -3.39 -2.10
CA ALA A 113 10.38 -2.41 -1.49
C ALA A 113 11.63 -2.20 -2.36
N HIS A 114 12.16 -3.28 -2.95
CA HIS A 114 13.27 -3.21 -3.90
C HIS A 114 12.97 -2.28 -5.07
N ARG A 115 11.79 -2.40 -5.68
CA ARG A 115 11.37 -1.54 -6.78
C ARG A 115 11.08 -0.10 -6.32
N LEU A 116 10.48 0.08 -5.14
CA LEU A 116 10.14 1.41 -4.63
C LEU A 116 11.40 2.25 -4.35
N PHE A 117 12.40 1.63 -3.72
CA PHE A 117 13.63 2.30 -3.30
C PHE A 117 14.82 2.07 -4.24
N GLN A 118 14.60 1.38 -5.37
CA GLN A 118 15.64 1.03 -6.35
C GLN A 118 16.84 0.30 -5.70
N LEU A 119 16.54 -0.62 -4.78
CA LEU A 119 17.58 -1.40 -4.10
C LEU A 119 18.15 -2.46 -5.05
N PRO A 120 19.48 -2.58 -5.15
CA PRO A 120 20.10 -3.62 -5.96
C PRO A 120 19.81 -5.00 -5.37
N ILE A 121 19.69 -5.99 -6.26
CA ILE A 121 19.59 -7.40 -5.88
C ILE A 121 21.00 -7.99 -5.98
N GLU A 122 21.79 -7.68 -4.97
CA GLU A 122 23.16 -8.17 -4.84
C GLU A 122 23.25 -9.22 -3.74
N HIS A 123 23.98 -10.29 -4.01
CA HIS A 123 24.49 -11.21 -2.99
C HIS A 123 26.00 -11.15 -3.09
N ASP A 124 26.66 -10.61 -2.06
CA ASP A 124 28.12 -10.47 -1.99
C ASP A 124 28.76 -9.79 -3.20
N GLY A 125 28.15 -8.70 -3.69
CA GLY A 125 28.65 -7.92 -4.82
C GLY A 125 28.45 -8.57 -6.20
N GLN A 126 27.72 -9.69 -6.27
CA GLN A 126 27.30 -10.31 -7.52
C GLN A 126 25.82 -10.01 -7.76
N CYS A 127 25.50 -9.44 -8.93
CA CYS A 127 24.12 -9.35 -9.40
C CYS A 127 23.53 -10.75 -9.55
N ALA A 128 22.30 -10.95 -9.06
CA ALA A 128 21.59 -12.22 -9.23
C ALA A 128 21.55 -12.64 -10.72
N SER A 129 22.14 -13.79 -11.04
CA SER A 129 22.09 -14.36 -12.39
C SER A 129 20.74 -15.05 -12.60
N TYR A 130 19.77 -14.31 -13.16
CA TYR A 130 18.49 -14.91 -13.50
C TYR A 130 18.60 -15.71 -14.81
N TRP A 131 18.27 -17.00 -14.78
CA TRP A 131 18.09 -17.77 -16.01
C TRP A 131 16.82 -17.27 -16.72
N SER A 132 16.97 -16.79 -17.96
CA SER A 132 15.81 -16.44 -18.77
C SER A 132 14.92 -17.67 -18.95
N ILE A 133 13.65 -17.57 -18.56
CA ILE A 133 12.71 -18.67 -18.76
C ILE A 133 12.54 -18.87 -20.28
N PRO A 134 12.71 -20.09 -20.82
CA PRO A 134 12.58 -20.33 -22.25
C PRO A 134 11.18 -19.95 -22.75
N LYS A 135 11.12 -19.25 -23.90
CA LYS A 135 9.87 -18.72 -24.48
C LYS A 135 8.75 -19.76 -24.67
N ALA A 136 9.08 -21.05 -24.72
CA ALA A 136 8.12 -22.15 -24.83
C ALA A 136 7.18 -22.30 -23.62
N SER A 137 7.56 -21.77 -22.46
CA SER A 137 6.80 -21.87 -21.20
C SER A 137 5.76 -20.75 -21.00
N HIS A 138 5.70 -19.77 -21.91
CA HIS A 138 4.73 -18.65 -21.84
C HIS A 138 3.36 -18.94 -22.46
N LYS A 139 3.09 -20.18 -22.90
CA LYS A 139 1.74 -20.56 -23.33
C LYS A 139 0.92 -20.96 -22.10
N PRO A 140 -0.13 -20.22 -21.70
CA PRO A 140 -1.11 -20.76 -20.77
C PRO A 140 -1.74 -22.00 -21.41
N GLN A 141 -1.70 -23.14 -20.73
CA GLN A 141 -2.43 -24.33 -21.16
C GLN A 141 -3.93 -24.06 -21.02
N SER A 142 -4.58 -23.59 -22.09
CA SER A 142 -6.02 -23.67 -22.24
C SER A 142 -6.41 -25.10 -22.61
N HIS A 143 -6.44 -26.01 -21.65
CA HIS A 143 -7.12 -27.30 -21.83
C HIS A 143 -8.52 -27.19 -21.21
N LEU A 144 -9.49 -26.70 -22.00
CA LEU A 144 -10.88 -27.09 -21.80
C LEU A 144 -10.98 -28.56 -22.26
N HIS A 145 -11.15 -29.48 -21.30
CA HIS A 145 -11.72 -30.78 -21.60
C HIS A 145 -13.24 -30.60 -21.71
N THR A 146 -13.77 -30.59 -22.93
CA THR A 146 -15.19 -30.93 -23.14
C THR A 146 -15.28 -32.45 -23.28
N HIS A 147 -15.76 -33.11 -22.23
CA HIS A 147 -16.24 -34.49 -22.25
C HIS A 147 -17.78 -34.43 -22.23
N GLU A 148 -18.44 -34.74 -23.34
CA GLU A 148 -19.81 -35.29 -23.44
C GLU A 148 -19.84 -36.08 -24.77
N ASN A 149 -19.78 -37.42 -24.78
CA ASN A 149 -20.88 -38.40 -24.63
C ASN A 149 -22.06 -38.16 -25.59
N GLU A 150 -22.00 -38.67 -26.83
CA GLU A 150 -22.75 -39.82 -27.38
C GLU A 150 -22.34 -40.08 -28.83
#